data_AF-A0A7S0BJ06-F1
#
_entry.id   AF-A0A7S0BJ06-F1
#
_cell.length_a   1.000
_cell.length_b   1.000
_cell.length_c   1.000
_cell.angle_alpha   90.00
_cell.angle_beta   90.00
_cell.angle_gamma   90.00
#
_symmetry.space_group_name_H-M   'P 1'
#
loop_
_entity.id
_entity.type
_entity.pdbx_description
1 polymer ?
#
loop_
_entity_poly.entity_id
_entity_poly.type
_entity_poly.pdbx_seq_one_letter_code
_entity_poly.pdbx_strand_id
1 'polypeptide(L)'
;SNYLARIGRGILDTAFLRVDRKTSKPSRPVGLKWVRGFRDLGSDDTFDLVLASKAVQELGGGIKTLHAAVKALWAVTKGYLVIIETGDMDGFARIQRVRDFFTCDFRDPFAIQGGKVVMPCVHSGTCPMEGKKLTCSFHQRFVIPPFKRYAESSKSRSGRAFYSYVVIESDEEGKRYSTEQWKLPY
;
A
#
# COMPACT_ATOMS: atom_id res chain seq x y z
N SER A 1 13.45 -4.11 20.45
CA SER A 1 14.09 -5.29 19.82
C SER A 1 13.72 -5.37 18.35
N ASN A 2 14.75 -5.49 17.50
CA ASN A 2 14.85 -5.31 16.04
C ASN A 2 13.86 -6.12 15.13
N TYR A 3 12.55 -5.90 15.24
CA TYR A 3 11.58 -6.58 14.37
C TYR A 3 11.64 -6.10 12.90
N LEU A 4 11.92 -4.80 12.71
CA LEU A 4 12.15 -4.21 11.38
C LEU A 4 13.45 -4.71 10.71
N ALA A 5 14.36 -5.34 11.46
CA ALA A 5 15.60 -5.88 10.92
C ALA A 5 15.47 -7.26 10.28
N ARG A 6 14.36 -7.96 10.52
CA ARG A 6 14.11 -9.34 10.05
C ARG A 6 13.16 -9.43 8.87
N ILE A 7 12.69 -8.31 8.31
CA ILE A 7 12.05 -8.31 6.98
C ILE A 7 13.20 -8.50 5.97
N GLY A 8 13.57 -9.77 5.84
CA GLY A 8 14.77 -10.23 5.17
C GLY A 8 14.73 -9.95 3.67
N ARG A 9 15.88 -9.49 3.19
CA ARG A 9 16.52 -9.81 1.91
C ARG A 9 15.64 -10.63 0.95
N GLY A 10 15.02 -9.95 -0.02
CA GLY A 10 14.42 -10.59 -1.19
C GLY A 10 12.91 -10.64 -1.19
N ILE A 11 12.25 -9.48 -1.32
CA ILE A 11 10.95 -9.30 -2.00
C ILE A 11 10.50 -7.83 -2.01
N LEU A 12 11.10 -6.99 -1.15
CA LEU A 12 10.89 -5.54 -1.13
C LEU A 12 11.78 -4.80 -2.15
N ASP A 13 11.76 -5.22 -3.42
CA ASP A 13 12.09 -4.30 -4.52
C ASP A 13 10.89 -3.37 -4.74
N THR A 14 10.52 -2.65 -3.68
CA THR A 14 9.52 -1.60 -3.76
C THR A 14 10.18 -0.45 -4.51
N ALA A 15 9.88 -0.32 -5.79
CA ALA A 15 10.34 0.82 -6.57
C ALA A 15 9.66 2.09 -6.01
N PHE A 16 10.38 2.84 -5.19
CA PHE A 16 9.97 4.18 -4.79
C PHE A 16 10.18 5.11 -5.98
N LEU A 17 9.08 5.45 -6.67
CA LEU A 17 9.10 6.39 -7.77
C LEU A 17 9.00 7.82 -7.21
N ARG A 18 10.14 8.53 -7.08
CA ARG A 18 10.13 9.97 -6.84
C ARG A 18 9.85 10.70 -8.15
N VAL A 19 8.62 11.18 -8.34
CA VAL A 19 8.26 12.02 -9.50
C VAL A 19 8.30 13.48 -9.07
N ASP A 20 9.39 14.17 -9.41
CA ASP A 20 9.50 15.61 -9.16
C ASP A 20 8.58 16.37 -10.14
N ARG A 21 7.52 16.99 -9.61
CA ARG A 21 6.51 17.66 -10.43
C ARG A 21 6.97 19.08 -10.76
N LYS A 22 7.76 19.25 -11.83
CA LYS A 22 7.88 20.55 -12.51
C LYS A 22 7.72 20.42 -14.03
N THR A 23 6.57 20.92 -14.50
CA THR A 23 6.27 21.53 -15.81
C THR A 23 6.28 20.66 -17.08
N SER A 24 5.08 20.51 -17.66
CA SER A 24 4.63 20.55 -19.08
C SER A 24 5.51 20.21 -20.29
N LYS A 25 6.78 19.82 -20.17
CA LYS A 25 7.58 19.17 -21.23
C LYS A 25 8.60 18.24 -20.56
N PRO A 26 8.77 16.96 -20.97
CA PRO A 26 9.77 16.06 -20.38
C PRO A 26 11.17 16.50 -20.84
N SER A 27 11.68 17.58 -20.25
CA SER A 27 12.97 18.19 -20.59
C SER A 27 14.13 17.59 -19.79
N ARG A 28 13.83 16.75 -18.78
CA ARG A 28 14.83 16.04 -17.98
C ARG A 28 14.39 14.60 -17.74
N PRO A 29 15.31 13.62 -17.83
CA PRO A 29 15.01 12.27 -17.36
C PRO A 29 14.62 12.35 -15.88
N VAL A 30 13.53 11.67 -15.53
CA VAL A 30 13.09 11.53 -14.13
C VAL A 30 14.24 10.87 -13.37
N GLY A 31 14.74 11.52 -12.33
CA GLY A 31 15.79 10.97 -11.48
C GLY A 31 15.25 9.75 -10.74
N LEU A 32 15.64 8.55 -11.17
CA LEU A 32 15.27 7.30 -10.53
C LEU A 32 16.35 6.91 -9.52
N LYS A 33 15.96 6.77 -8.25
CA LYS A 33 16.80 6.21 -7.19
C LYS A 33 16.26 4.83 -6.81
N TRP A 34 17.05 3.80 -7.06
CA TRP A 34 16.77 2.46 -6.57
C TRP A 34 17.24 2.36 -5.12
N VAL A 35 16.38 1.85 -4.24
CA VAL A 35 16.67 1.59 -2.83
C VAL A 35 16.36 0.13 -2.53
N ARG A 36 17.16 -0.52 -1.68
CA ARG A 36 16.98 -1.94 -1.33
C ARG A 36 15.98 -2.16 -0.20
N GLY A 37 15.57 -1.07 0.44
CA GLY A 37 14.57 -1.07 1.50
C GLY A 37 14.56 0.24 2.27
N PHE A 38 13.69 0.33 3.28
CA PHE A 38 13.50 1.55 4.08
C PHE A 38 14.76 2.07 4.79
N ARG A 39 15.80 1.25 4.95
CA ARG A 39 17.08 1.64 5.57
C ARG A 39 17.95 2.54 4.68
N ASP A 40 17.72 2.50 3.37
CA ASP A 40 18.46 3.31 2.39
C ASP A 40 17.78 4.68 2.18
N LEU A 41 16.68 4.94 2.90
CA LEU A 41 16.01 6.22 2.98
C LEU A 41 16.61 7.04 4.14
N GLY A 42 16.75 8.34 3.93
CA GLY A 42 17.08 9.28 4.99
C GLY A 42 15.93 9.41 6.00
N SER A 43 16.25 9.88 7.20
CA SER A 43 15.23 10.14 8.24
C SER A 43 14.16 11.15 7.82
N ASP A 44 14.53 12.06 6.92
CA ASP A 44 13.68 13.16 6.45
C ASP A 44 13.06 12.87 5.07
N ASP A 45 13.31 11.68 4.50
CA ASP A 45 12.74 11.28 3.21
C ASP A 45 11.22 11.09 3.37
N THR A 46 10.48 11.97 2.71
CA THR A 46 9.01 11.91 2.62
C THR A 46 8.56 12.05 1.17
N PHE A 47 7.41 11.47 0.85
CA PHE A 47 6.90 11.39 -0.52
C PHE A 47 5.43 11.81 -0.57
N ASP A 48 5.08 12.65 -1.54
CA ASP A 48 3.70 13.07 -1.76
C ASP A 48 2.78 11.89 -2.16
N LEU A 49 3.35 10.83 -2.73
CA LEU A 49 2.67 9.59 -3.08
C LEU A 49 3.55 8.38 -2.77
N VAL A 50 3.01 7.45 -1.99
CA VAL A 50 3.60 6.13 -1.74
C VAL A 50 2.67 5.07 -2.33
N LEU A 51 3.19 4.28 -3.26
CA LEU A 51 2.44 3.22 -3.93
C LEU A 51 3.03 1.85 -3.56
N ALA A 52 2.19 0.98 -3.01
CA ALA A 52 2.50 -0.45 -2.86
C ALA A 52 1.54 -1.25 -3.74
N SER A 53 2.03 -1.72 -4.89
CA SER A 53 1.25 -2.53 -5.83
C SER A 53 1.73 -3.98 -5.79
N LYS A 54 0.86 -4.89 -5.34
CA LYS A 54 1.15 -6.33 -5.19
C LYS A 54 2.40 -6.64 -4.38
N ALA A 55 2.68 -5.80 -3.38
CA ALA A 55 3.89 -5.88 -2.58
C ALA A 55 3.59 -6.39 -1.16
N VAL A 56 2.42 -6.07 -0.62
CA VAL A 56 2.08 -6.37 0.77
C VAL A 56 1.65 -7.84 0.90
N GLN A 57 1.10 -8.43 -0.16
CA GLN A 57 0.83 -9.87 -0.22
C GLN A 57 2.09 -10.75 -0.19
N GLU A 58 3.19 -10.25 -0.75
CA GLU A 58 4.46 -10.96 -0.89
C GLU A 58 5.30 -11.01 0.39
N LEU A 59 5.04 -10.11 1.35
CA LEU A 59 5.84 -9.94 2.57
C LEU A 59 5.92 -11.17 3.49
N GLY A 60 5.09 -12.19 3.24
CA GLY A 60 4.95 -13.33 4.13
C GLY A 60 4.54 -12.92 5.55
N GLY A 61 4.51 -13.91 6.45
CA GLY A 61 4.16 -13.67 7.85
C GLY A 61 2.69 -13.30 8.09
N GLY A 62 2.32 -13.27 9.38
CA GLY A 62 0.97 -12.95 9.82
C GLY A 62 0.70 -11.45 9.92
N ILE A 63 -0.35 -11.11 10.67
CA ILE A 63 -0.84 -9.73 10.85
C ILE A 63 0.22 -8.74 11.34
N LYS A 64 1.16 -9.18 12.17
CA LYS A 64 2.24 -8.33 12.71
C LYS A 64 3.17 -7.81 11.60
N THR A 65 3.49 -8.65 10.62
CA THR A 65 4.35 -8.28 9.48
C THR A 65 3.62 -7.28 8.59
N LEU A 66 2.34 -7.52 8.31
CA LEU A 66 1.48 -6.60 7.58
C LEU A 66 1.47 -5.21 8.26
N HIS A 67 1.19 -5.16 9.55
CA HIS A 67 1.18 -3.91 10.31
C HIS A 67 2.53 -3.20 10.26
N ALA A 68 3.64 -3.90 10.48
CA ALA A 68 4.97 -3.29 10.44
C ALA A 68 5.29 -2.67 9.06
N ALA A 69 4.90 -3.34 7.97
CA ALA A 69 5.13 -2.82 6.64
C ALA A 69 4.25 -1.61 6.30
N VAL A 70 2.97 -1.64 6.65
CA VAL A 70 2.06 -0.50 6.48
C VAL A 70 2.55 0.71 7.29
N LYS A 71 3.03 0.48 8.52
CA LYS A 71 3.65 1.53 9.36
C LYS A 71 4.88 2.15 8.68
N ALA A 72 5.76 1.34 8.10
CA ALA A 72 6.94 1.83 7.40
C ALA A 72 6.59 2.64 6.14
N LEU A 73 5.64 2.15 5.33
CA LEU A 73 5.11 2.88 4.17
C LEU A 73 4.48 4.21 4.60
N TRP A 74 3.68 4.16 5.67
CA TRP A 74 3.01 5.34 6.20
C TRP A 74 3.99 6.39 6.72
N ALA A 75 5.05 5.98 7.41
CA ALA A 75 6.06 6.88 7.97
C ALA A 75 6.63 7.83 6.90
N VAL A 76 6.88 7.33 5.70
CA VAL A 76 7.43 8.12 4.58
C VAL A 76 6.36 8.79 3.70
N THR A 77 5.06 8.64 3.99
CA THR A 77 3.96 9.23 3.21
C THR A 77 3.59 10.63 3.68
N LYS A 78 3.65 11.63 2.79
CA LYS A 78 3.24 13.02 3.05
C LYS A 78 1.88 13.40 2.46
N GLY A 79 1.47 12.75 1.37
CA GLY A 79 0.18 13.02 0.72
C GLY A 79 -0.72 11.80 0.73
N TYR A 80 -0.44 10.82 -0.13
CA TYR A 80 -1.29 9.63 -0.28
C TYR A 80 -0.50 8.33 -0.17
N LEU A 81 -1.04 7.39 0.60
CA LEU A 81 -0.63 5.99 0.59
C LEU A 81 -1.66 5.20 -0.22
N VAL A 82 -1.23 4.61 -1.32
CA VAL A 82 -2.03 3.79 -2.21
C VAL A 82 -1.54 2.35 -2.10
N ILE A 83 -2.41 1.44 -1.66
CA ILE A 83 -2.10 0.01 -1.61
C ILE A 83 -3.05 -0.69 -2.56
N ILE A 84 -2.50 -1.45 -3.51
CA ILE A 84 -3.24 -2.20 -4.52
C ILE A 84 -2.80 -3.66 -4.43
N GLU A 85 -3.75 -4.56 -4.27
CA GLU A 85 -3.53 -6.00 -4.24
C GLU A 85 -4.39 -6.71 -5.28
N THR A 86 -4.15 -8.01 -5.46
CA THR A 86 -4.99 -8.84 -6.33
C THR A 86 -6.43 -8.87 -5.79
N GLY A 87 -7.42 -8.85 -6.67
CA GLY A 87 -8.85 -8.83 -6.31
C GLY A 87 -9.43 -10.18 -5.88
N ASP A 88 -8.57 -11.10 -5.44
CA ASP A 88 -8.96 -12.39 -4.87
C ASP A 88 -9.25 -12.26 -3.36
N MET A 89 -9.61 -13.38 -2.71
CA MET A 89 -9.98 -13.37 -1.29
C MET A 89 -8.82 -12.93 -0.39
N ASP A 90 -7.59 -13.31 -0.72
CA ASP A 90 -6.41 -13.03 0.09
C ASP A 90 -5.99 -11.57 -0.03
N GLY A 91 -5.92 -11.04 -1.25
CA GLY A 91 -5.62 -9.64 -1.51
C GLY A 91 -6.71 -8.73 -0.94
N PHE A 92 -7.99 -9.10 -1.09
CA PHE A 92 -9.08 -8.37 -0.45
C PHE A 92 -8.99 -8.38 1.07
N ALA A 93 -8.73 -9.53 1.69
CA ALA A 93 -8.57 -9.64 3.15
C ALA A 93 -7.37 -8.84 3.67
N ARG A 94 -6.31 -8.65 2.88
CA ARG A 94 -5.20 -7.75 3.24
C ARG A 94 -5.64 -6.30 3.18
N ILE A 95 -6.32 -5.88 2.11
CA ILE A 95 -6.84 -4.52 1.97
C ILE A 95 -7.82 -4.16 3.09
N GLN A 96 -8.71 -5.08 3.48
CA GLN A 96 -9.60 -4.87 4.63
C GLN A 96 -8.81 -4.61 5.91
N ARG A 97 -7.84 -5.46 6.25
CA ARG A 97 -7.01 -5.27 7.46
C ARG A 97 -6.22 -3.97 7.45
N VAL A 98 -5.69 -3.57 6.30
CA VAL A 98 -5.02 -2.28 6.14
C VAL A 98 -6.00 -1.15 6.40
N ARG A 99 -7.19 -1.19 5.79
CA ARG A 99 -8.24 -0.17 5.98
C ARG A 99 -8.62 -0.06 7.46
N ASP A 100 -8.88 -1.19 8.10
CA ASP A 100 -9.29 -1.23 9.50
C ASP A 100 -8.22 -0.60 10.40
N PHE A 101 -6.95 -0.72 10.03
CA PHE A 101 -5.85 -0.10 10.74
C PHE A 101 -5.89 1.43 10.83
N PHE A 102 -6.55 2.07 9.86
CA PHE A 102 -6.75 3.52 9.80
C PHE A 102 -8.17 3.95 10.22
N THR A 103 -9.12 3.01 10.33
CA THR A 103 -10.51 3.31 10.74
C THR A 103 -10.85 2.81 12.15
N CYS A 104 -9.96 2.04 12.79
CA CYS A 104 -10.11 1.62 14.20
C CYS A 104 -10.25 2.82 15.14
N ASP A 105 -10.88 2.58 16.29
CA ASP A 105 -11.05 3.57 17.36
C ASP A 105 -9.69 4.19 17.73
N PHE A 106 -9.64 5.51 17.93
CA PHE A 106 -8.44 6.25 18.32
C PHE A 106 -7.81 5.74 19.63
N ARG A 107 -8.58 4.97 20.43
CA ARG A 107 -8.14 4.30 21.65
C ARG A 107 -7.43 2.97 21.41
N ASP A 108 -7.49 2.41 20.20
CA ASP A 108 -6.73 1.22 19.85
C ASP A 108 -5.23 1.57 19.79
N PRO A 109 -4.39 1.01 20.69
CA PRO A 109 -2.95 1.32 20.73
C PRO A 109 -2.21 0.87 19.45
N PHE A 110 -2.85 0.05 18.62
CA PHE A 110 -2.27 -0.39 17.35
C PHE A 110 -2.66 0.51 16.18
N ALA A 111 -3.75 1.29 16.26
CA ALA A 111 -4.26 2.09 15.15
C ALA A 111 -3.24 3.14 14.68
N ILE A 112 -3.22 3.36 13.36
CA ILE A 112 -2.42 4.43 12.76
C ILE A 112 -3.27 5.71 12.75
N GLN A 113 -2.86 6.70 13.53
CA GLN A 113 -3.48 8.02 13.52
C GLN A 113 -2.92 8.91 12.40
N GLY A 114 -3.71 9.93 12.04
CA GLY A 114 -3.38 10.90 11.00
C GLY A 114 -3.64 10.43 9.57
N GLY A 115 -4.29 9.28 9.38
CA GLY A 115 -4.67 8.79 8.07
C GLY A 115 -6.18 8.76 7.89
N LYS A 116 -6.67 9.32 6.79
CA LYS A 116 -8.08 9.28 6.40
C LYS A 116 -8.25 8.38 5.18
N VAL A 117 -9.07 7.34 5.30
CA VAL A 117 -9.42 6.49 4.15
C VAL A 117 -10.33 7.28 3.20
N VAL A 118 -9.85 7.53 1.99
CA VAL A 118 -10.56 8.36 0.98
C VAL A 118 -11.15 7.53 -0.17
N MET A 119 -10.73 6.27 -0.36
CA MET A 119 -11.28 5.35 -1.37
C MET A 119 -10.86 3.89 -1.09
N PRO A 120 -11.60 2.89 -1.60
CA PRO A 120 -12.88 2.98 -2.30
C PRO A 120 -14.06 3.29 -1.38
N CYS A 121 -14.00 2.81 -0.14
CA CYS A 121 -15.07 2.93 0.84
C CYS A 121 -14.69 3.95 1.91
N VAL A 122 -15.30 5.15 1.83
CA VAL A 122 -15.05 6.28 2.74
C VAL A 122 -15.74 6.18 4.10
N HIS A 123 -16.59 5.17 4.29
CA HIS A 123 -17.26 4.98 5.57
C HIS A 123 -16.26 4.49 6.64
N SER A 124 -16.45 4.91 7.89
CA SER A 124 -15.60 4.51 9.01
C SER A 124 -16.04 3.20 9.68
N GLY A 125 -17.24 2.70 9.38
CA GLY A 125 -17.76 1.45 9.96
C GLY A 125 -17.15 0.19 9.36
N THR A 126 -17.47 -0.96 9.94
CA THR A 126 -17.13 -2.31 9.45
C THR A 126 -17.46 -2.49 7.97
N CYS A 127 -16.63 -3.23 7.23
CA CYS A 127 -16.87 -3.46 5.80
C CYS A 127 -18.16 -4.27 5.59
N PRO A 128 -19.12 -3.84 4.74
CA PRO A 128 -20.34 -4.61 4.49
C PRO A 128 -20.12 -5.98 3.84
N MET A 129 -18.90 -6.21 3.33
CA MET A 129 -18.47 -7.46 2.70
C MET A 129 -17.74 -8.38 3.68
N GLU A 130 -17.50 -7.94 4.91
CA GLU A 130 -16.85 -8.74 5.95
C GLU A 130 -17.66 -9.99 6.29
N GLY A 131 -16.96 -11.11 6.51
CA GLY A 131 -17.56 -12.42 6.77
C GLY A 131 -18.26 -13.07 5.57
N LYS A 132 -18.38 -12.40 4.42
CA LYS A 132 -19.00 -12.93 3.20
C LYS A 132 -17.94 -13.61 2.33
N LYS A 133 -18.38 -14.59 1.53
CA LYS A 133 -17.54 -15.24 0.49
C LYS A 133 -17.47 -14.39 -0.79
N LEU A 134 -17.24 -13.08 -0.65
CA LEU A 134 -17.23 -12.12 -1.74
C LEU A 134 -16.08 -11.11 -1.54
N THR A 135 -15.52 -10.60 -2.64
CA THR A 135 -14.48 -9.57 -2.61
C THR A 135 -15.03 -8.21 -3.02
N CYS A 136 -14.62 -7.16 -2.33
CA CYS A 136 -14.76 -5.80 -2.86
C CYS A 136 -13.57 -5.54 -3.80
N SER A 137 -13.77 -5.88 -5.08
CA SER A 137 -12.75 -5.71 -6.12
C SER A 137 -13.32 -4.98 -7.33
N PHE A 138 -12.44 -4.31 -8.06
CA PHE A 138 -12.72 -3.80 -9.39
C PHE A 138 -11.94 -4.60 -10.42
N HIS A 139 -12.35 -4.55 -11.69
CA HIS A 139 -11.64 -5.22 -12.76
C HIS A 139 -11.19 -4.24 -13.84
N GLN A 140 -9.92 -4.34 -14.23
CA GLN A 140 -9.38 -3.63 -15.38
C GLN A 140 -9.35 -4.57 -16.58
N ARG A 141 -9.86 -4.08 -17.73
CA ARG A 141 -9.73 -4.80 -19.01
C ARG A 141 -8.39 -4.47 -19.64
N PHE A 142 -7.76 -5.45 -20.25
CA PHE A 142 -6.51 -5.29 -20.99
C PHE A 142 -6.50 -6.16 -22.25
N VAL A 143 -5.62 -5.82 -23.20
CA VAL A 143 -5.41 -6.64 -24.39
C VAL A 143 -4.42 -7.75 -24.05
N ILE A 144 -4.79 -9.00 -24.32
CA ILE A 144 -3.91 -10.14 -24.06
C ILE A 144 -2.84 -10.17 -25.17
N PRO A 145 -1.54 -10.11 -24.81
CA PRO A 145 -0.49 -10.12 -25.81
C PRO A 145 -0.41 -11.49 -26.51
N PRO A 146 0.05 -11.56 -27.79
CA PRO A 146 0.05 -12.79 -28.57
C PRO A 146 0.76 -13.98 -27.90
N PHE A 147 1.91 -13.76 -27.25
CA PHE A 147 2.66 -14.82 -26.57
C PHE A 147 1.88 -15.45 -25.41
N LYS A 148 1.11 -14.64 -24.65
CA LYS A 148 0.28 -15.12 -23.54
C LYS A 148 -0.93 -15.91 -24.06
N ARG A 149 -1.56 -15.42 -25.14
CA ARG A 149 -2.63 -16.15 -25.83
C ARG A 149 -2.16 -17.52 -26.30
N TYR A 150 -0.95 -17.59 -26.84
CA TYR A 150 -0.31 -18.83 -27.27
C TYR A 150 -0.08 -19.77 -26.09
N ALA A 151 0.58 -19.30 -25.03
CA ALA A 151 0.89 -20.10 -23.83
C ALA A 151 -0.36 -20.64 -23.12
N GLU A 152 -1.42 -19.83 -23.02
CA GLU A 152 -2.69 -20.20 -22.36
C GLU A 152 -3.69 -20.86 -23.31
N SER A 153 -3.33 -21.11 -24.57
CA SER A 153 -4.24 -21.60 -25.62
C SER A 153 -5.55 -20.80 -25.73
N SER A 154 -5.49 -19.51 -25.41
CA SER A 154 -6.66 -18.63 -25.33
C SER A 154 -6.97 -17.98 -26.67
N LYS A 155 -8.20 -18.20 -27.15
CA LYS A 155 -8.70 -17.51 -28.35
C LYS A 155 -9.02 -16.04 -28.06
N SER A 156 -9.28 -15.68 -26.80
CA SER A 156 -9.65 -14.32 -26.41
C SER A 156 -8.52 -13.32 -26.67
N ARG A 157 -8.90 -12.12 -27.11
CA ARG A 157 -7.98 -10.97 -27.26
C ARG A 157 -8.06 -10.01 -26.07
N SER A 158 -9.07 -10.17 -25.22
CA SER A 158 -9.31 -9.30 -24.06
C SER A 158 -9.26 -10.10 -22.76
N GLY A 159 -8.46 -9.61 -21.83
CA GLY A 159 -8.36 -10.14 -20.47
C GLY A 159 -9.01 -9.22 -19.46
N ARG A 160 -9.23 -9.76 -18.26
CA ARG A 160 -9.62 -8.99 -17.07
C ARG A 160 -8.62 -9.29 -15.96
N ALA A 161 -8.18 -8.26 -15.27
CA ALA A 161 -7.42 -8.38 -14.05
C ALA A 161 -8.22 -7.76 -12.92
N PHE A 162 -8.40 -8.52 -11.84
CA PHE A 162 -9.14 -8.08 -10.65
C PHE A 162 -8.17 -7.51 -9.63
N TYR A 163 -8.59 -6.43 -8.98
CA TYR A 163 -7.80 -5.70 -8.01
C TYR A 163 -8.67 -5.26 -6.83
N SER A 164 -8.08 -5.28 -5.65
CA SER A 164 -8.60 -4.61 -4.46
C SER A 164 -7.61 -3.53 -4.06
N TYR A 165 -8.10 -2.39 -3.58
CA TYR A 165 -7.22 -1.28 -3.23
C TYR A 165 -7.76 -0.48 -2.05
N VAL A 166 -6.88 0.28 -1.42
CA VAL A 166 -7.23 1.34 -0.46
C VAL A 166 -6.33 2.54 -0.70
N VAL A 167 -6.88 3.73 -0.57
CA VAL A 167 -6.10 4.97 -0.54
C VAL A 167 -6.36 5.69 0.75
N ILE A 168 -5.26 6.03 1.42
CA ILE A 168 -5.25 6.80 2.63
C ILE A 168 -4.60 8.15 2.33
N GLU A 169 -5.30 9.21 2.64
CA GLU A 169 -4.79 10.58 2.66
C GLU A 169 -4.16 10.84 4.02
N SER A 170 -2.95 11.40 4.03
CA SER A 170 -2.33 11.85 5.28
C SER A 170 -2.81 13.22 5.66
N ASP A 171 -3.30 13.30 6.88
CA ASP A 171 -3.44 14.51 7.65
C ASP A 171 -2.11 14.75 8.38
N GLU A 172 -1.28 15.67 7.87
CA GLU A 172 0.05 15.97 8.44
C GLU A 172 -0.04 16.32 9.93
N GLU A 173 -1.10 17.01 10.37
CA GLU A 173 -1.29 17.40 11.76
C GLU A 173 -1.58 16.17 12.63
N GLY A 174 -2.52 15.31 12.21
CA GLY A 174 -2.81 14.05 12.89
C GLY A 174 -1.64 13.06 12.88
N LYS A 175 -0.78 13.11 11.86
CA LYS A 175 0.38 12.21 11.74
C LYS A 175 1.56 12.64 12.63
N ARG A 176 1.75 13.95 12.86
CA ARG A 176 2.73 14.43 13.84
C ARG A 176 2.37 13.96 15.26
N TYR A 177 1.09 14.09 15.64
CA TYR A 177 0.58 13.66 16.94
C TYR A 177 0.79 12.16 17.19
N SER A 178 0.56 11.34 16.15
CA SER A 178 0.79 9.89 16.21
C SER A 178 2.27 9.55 16.38
N THR A 179 3.15 10.19 15.61
CA THR A 179 4.59 9.91 15.65
C THR A 179 5.20 10.23 17.02
N GLU A 180 4.67 11.21 17.75
CA GLU A 180 5.07 11.54 19.12
C GLU A 180 4.52 10.54 20.14
N GLN A 181 3.29 10.05 19.97
CA GLN A 181 2.72 8.99 20.81
C GLN A 181 3.51 7.67 20.70
N TRP A 182 4.15 7.43 19.56
CA TRP A 182 4.98 6.25 19.29
C TRP A 182 6.41 6.40 19.82
N LYS A 183 6.76 7.57 20.37
CA LYS A 183 8.04 7.86 21.03
C LYS A 183 7.98 7.72 22.56
N LEU A 184 6.89 7.23 23.16
CA LEU A 184 6.84 6.99 24.60
C LEU A 184 7.63 5.74 25.01
N PRO A 185 8.28 5.77 26.18
CA PRO A 185 9.43 4.94 26.50
C PRO A 185 9.05 3.51 26.90
N TYR A 186 10.04 2.63 26.80
CA TYR A 186 10.11 1.19 27.10
C TYR A 186 9.91 0.25 25.90
#